data_AF-A0A6N7PI99-F1
#
_entry.id   AF-A0A6N7PI99-F1
#
_cell.length_a   1.000
_cell.length_b   1.000
_cell.length_c   1.000
_cell.angle_alpha   90.00
_cell.angle_beta   90.00
_cell.angle_gamma   90.00
#
_symmetry.space_group_name_H-M   'P 1'
#
loop_
_entity.id
_entity.type
_entity.pdbx_description
1 polymer ?
#
loop_
_entity_poly.entity_id
_entity_poly.type
_entity_poly.pdbx_seq_one_letter_code
_entity_poly.pdbx_strand_id
1 'polypeptide(L)'
;MIRVILAGEGKNELGGFAVDVVFRGDDPEPGVVEALLRQVCPDGWKVVDAILWKKTPKLQVGIGGKGEELNVRRAFHHAKKRGCDVFVFTRDRDKPKFAHRDEDIERAIAELSGEGAAIVGGVAIEKLESWLVAVAGIPGSEVMRRPEEELAARGVGEKDTAAMVRFVEERGLRSLPADARSLRRWLDRASRALLTKTETKT
;
A
#
# COMPACT_ATOMS: atom_id res chain seq x y z
N MET A 1 15.63 -8.01 11.41
CA MET A 1 14.85 -7.81 10.16
C MET A 1 13.38 -7.60 10.49
N ILE A 2 12.77 -6.54 9.94
CA ILE A 2 11.35 -6.19 10.10
C ILE A 2 10.50 -7.06 9.15
N ARG A 3 9.43 -7.65 9.67
CA ARG A 3 8.48 -8.49 8.91
C ARG A 3 7.30 -7.65 8.43
N VAL A 4 7.22 -7.45 7.12
CA VAL A 4 6.13 -6.69 6.46
C VAL A 4 5.09 -7.66 5.91
N ILE A 5 3.81 -7.39 6.17
CA ILE A 5 2.70 -8.04 5.46
C ILE A 5 1.96 -6.99 4.64
N LEU A 6 1.78 -7.27 3.35
CA LEU A 6 1.07 -6.39 2.43
C LEU A 6 -0.44 -6.70 2.38
N ALA A 7 -1.28 -5.72 2.06
CA ALA A 7 -2.64 -5.94 1.59
C ALA A 7 -3.00 -5.01 0.42
N GLY A 8 -3.70 -5.57 -0.56
CA GLY A 8 -3.93 -4.92 -1.86
C GLY A 8 -4.98 -5.65 -2.69
N GLU A 9 -5.36 -5.05 -3.83
CA GLU A 9 -6.39 -5.58 -4.72
C GLU A 9 -5.87 -6.72 -5.60
N GLY A 10 -4.64 -6.60 -6.11
CA GLY A 10 -4.10 -7.60 -7.00
C GLY A 10 -2.60 -7.45 -7.29
N LYS A 11 -2.25 -7.81 -8.53
CA LYS A 11 -0.86 -7.97 -8.95
C LYS A 11 -0.10 -6.64 -9.00
N ASN A 12 -0.75 -5.54 -9.38
CA ASN A 12 -0.06 -4.24 -9.47
C ASN A 12 0.44 -3.78 -8.09
N GLU A 13 -0.35 -3.94 -7.04
CA GLU A 13 0.03 -3.56 -5.68
C GLU A 13 1.02 -4.56 -5.06
N LEU A 14 0.74 -5.86 -5.22
CA LEU A 14 1.38 -6.93 -4.44
C LEU A 14 2.43 -7.74 -5.21
N GLY A 15 2.57 -7.54 -6.51
CA GLY A 15 3.48 -8.30 -7.36
C GLY A 15 3.21 -9.81 -7.30
N GLY A 16 4.28 -10.59 -7.13
CA GLY A 16 4.26 -12.04 -6.95
C GLY A 16 3.56 -12.48 -5.66
N PHE A 17 3.31 -11.60 -4.69
CA PHE A 17 2.53 -11.96 -3.50
C PHE A 17 1.02 -12.05 -3.75
N ALA A 18 0.53 -11.60 -4.91
CA ALA A 18 -0.87 -11.70 -5.31
C ALA A 18 -1.33 -13.14 -5.62
N VAL A 19 -0.41 -14.10 -5.80
CA VAL A 19 -0.76 -15.51 -6.01
C VAL A 19 -0.85 -16.27 -4.68
N ASP A 20 -1.56 -17.41 -4.69
CA ASP A 20 -1.64 -18.27 -3.51
C ASP A 20 -0.26 -18.80 -3.11
N VAL A 21 -0.05 -18.97 -1.80
CA VAL A 21 1.26 -19.30 -1.20
C VAL A 21 1.90 -20.56 -1.82
N VAL A 22 1.09 -21.52 -2.25
CA VAL A 22 1.55 -22.77 -2.88
C VAL A 22 2.12 -22.59 -4.29
N PHE A 23 1.83 -21.45 -4.95
CA PHE A 23 2.33 -21.10 -6.28
C PHE A 23 3.31 -19.92 -6.23
N ARG A 24 3.63 -19.43 -5.03
CA ARG A 24 4.54 -18.30 -4.81
C ARG A 24 5.98 -18.83 -4.84
N GLY A 25 6.84 -18.20 -5.63
CA GLY A 25 8.28 -18.49 -5.62
C GLY A 25 8.95 -18.04 -4.32
N ASP A 26 10.20 -18.46 -4.12
CA ASP A 26 10.98 -18.12 -2.92
C ASP A 26 11.30 -16.61 -2.82
N ASP A 27 11.44 -15.95 -3.98
CA ASP A 27 11.64 -14.50 -4.10
C ASP A 27 10.61 -13.91 -5.07
N PRO A 28 9.40 -13.56 -4.59
CA PRO A 28 8.35 -13.07 -5.45
C PRO A 28 8.69 -11.68 -5.99
N GLU A 29 8.46 -11.49 -7.30
CA GLU A 29 8.61 -10.18 -7.93
C GLU A 29 7.85 -9.08 -7.16
N PRO A 30 8.43 -7.89 -6.96
CA PRO A 30 7.79 -6.82 -6.20
C PRO A 30 6.56 -6.27 -6.93
N GLY A 31 5.62 -5.74 -6.16
CA GLY A 31 4.58 -4.84 -6.65
C GLY A 31 4.94 -3.38 -6.42
N VAL A 32 4.07 -2.46 -6.87
CA VAL A 32 4.26 -1.01 -6.70
C VAL A 32 4.39 -0.62 -5.22
N VAL A 33 3.64 -1.27 -4.34
CA VAL A 33 3.70 -0.97 -2.90
C VAL A 33 5.09 -1.28 -2.35
N GLU A 34 5.65 -2.44 -2.71
CA GLU A 34 6.99 -2.82 -2.28
C GLU A 34 8.06 -1.89 -2.86
N ALA A 35 7.93 -1.51 -4.14
CA ALA A 35 8.83 -0.55 -4.78
C ALA A 35 8.84 0.80 -4.05
N LEU A 36 7.66 1.31 -3.66
CA LEU A 36 7.53 2.56 -2.89
C LEU A 36 8.17 2.44 -1.50
N LEU A 37 8.01 1.32 -0.80
CA LEU A 37 8.67 1.09 0.49
C LEU A 37 10.20 1.07 0.34
N ARG A 38 10.74 0.45 -0.72
CA ARG A 38 12.19 0.42 -0.98
C ARG A 38 12.77 1.81 -1.25
N GLN A 39 11.99 2.71 -1.85
CA GLN A 39 12.38 4.12 -2.01
C GLN A 39 12.44 4.88 -0.68
N VAL A 40 11.68 4.43 0.33
CA VAL A 40 11.68 5.03 1.68
C VAL A 40 12.78 4.43 2.56
N CYS A 41 12.91 3.11 2.55
CA CYS A 41 13.87 2.36 3.34
C CYS A 41 14.34 1.17 2.48
N PRO A 42 15.56 1.20 1.91
CA PRO A 42 16.00 0.18 0.95
C PRO A 42 16.17 -1.23 1.55
N ASP A 43 16.49 -1.33 2.84
CA ASP A 43 16.86 -2.59 3.51
C ASP A 43 16.34 -2.68 4.96
N GLY A 44 16.72 -3.74 5.69
CA GLY A 44 16.34 -3.95 7.08
C GLY A 44 14.96 -4.58 7.30
N TRP A 45 14.16 -4.71 6.25
CA TRP A 45 12.83 -5.33 6.24
C TRP A 45 12.67 -6.34 5.10
N LYS A 46 11.60 -7.14 5.16
CA LYS A 46 11.17 -8.00 4.03
C LYS A 46 9.66 -8.19 4.03
N VAL A 47 9.08 -8.36 2.85
CA VAL A 47 7.71 -8.87 2.72
C VAL A 47 7.72 -10.35 3.05
N VAL A 48 6.92 -10.76 4.05
CA VAL A 48 6.80 -12.18 4.43
C VAL A 48 5.50 -12.81 3.97
N ASP A 49 4.48 -11.98 3.69
CA ASP A 49 3.19 -12.46 3.20
C ASP A 49 2.35 -11.31 2.64
N ALA A 50 1.21 -11.65 2.02
CA ALA A 50 0.19 -10.67 1.64
C ALA A 50 -1.25 -11.17 1.87
N ILE A 51 -2.17 -10.21 1.86
CA ILE A 51 -3.62 -10.40 1.98
C ILE A 51 -4.29 -9.72 0.78
N LEU A 52 -4.93 -10.49 -0.09
CA LEU A 52 -5.80 -9.93 -1.11
C LEU A 52 -7.10 -9.43 -0.45
N TRP A 53 -7.54 -8.21 -0.75
CA TRP A 53 -8.74 -7.63 -0.15
C TRP A 53 -9.98 -8.51 -0.33
N LYS A 54 -10.17 -9.09 -1.52
CA LYS A 54 -11.25 -10.03 -1.80
C LYS A 54 -11.19 -11.34 -0.99
N LYS A 55 -10.03 -11.68 -0.42
CA LYS A 55 -9.78 -12.88 0.40
C LYS A 55 -9.66 -12.55 1.90
N THR A 56 -9.88 -11.30 2.32
CA THR A 56 -9.83 -10.94 3.75
C THR A 56 -10.85 -11.77 4.52
N PRO A 57 -10.42 -12.58 5.51
CA PRO A 57 -11.33 -13.47 6.23
C PRO A 57 -12.45 -12.69 6.91
N LYS A 58 -13.69 -13.15 6.77
CA LYS A 58 -14.81 -12.64 7.56
C LYS A 58 -14.62 -13.13 8.99
N LEU A 59 -14.32 -12.22 9.91
CA LEU A 59 -14.22 -12.57 11.34
C LEU A 59 -15.64 -12.79 11.91
N GLN A 60 -15.84 -13.87 12.66
CA GLN A 60 -17.04 -14.16 13.45
C GLN A 60 -16.94 -13.51 14.84
N VAL A 61 -18.06 -12.92 15.28
CA VAL A 61 -18.42 -12.36 16.61
C VAL A 61 -17.36 -11.51 17.34
N GLY A 62 -17.63 -10.22 17.53
CA GLY A 62 -16.88 -9.33 18.44
C GLY A 62 -16.11 -8.17 17.77
N ILE A 63 -15.90 -8.22 16.45
CA ILE A 63 -15.27 -7.13 15.70
C ILE A 63 -16.38 -6.27 15.09
N GLY A 64 -16.72 -5.18 15.79
CA GLY A 64 -17.65 -4.16 15.33
C GLY A 64 -17.07 -3.32 14.19
N GLY A 65 -17.95 -2.67 13.43
CA GLY A 65 -17.61 -1.79 12.30
C GLY A 65 -18.54 -1.95 11.11
N LYS A 66 -18.53 -0.99 10.18
CA LYS A 66 -19.21 -1.06 8.88
C LYS A 66 -18.20 -0.73 7.77
N GLY A 67 -18.43 -1.22 6.55
CA GLY A 67 -17.67 -0.79 5.37
C GLY A 67 -16.17 -1.15 5.40
N GLU A 68 -15.33 -0.21 4.96
CA GLU A 68 -13.88 -0.41 4.84
C GLU A 68 -13.15 -0.46 6.19
N GLU A 69 -13.69 0.22 7.21
CA GLU A 69 -13.15 0.19 8.58
C GLU A 69 -13.04 -1.26 9.09
N LEU A 70 -14.10 -2.04 8.90
CA LEU A 70 -14.14 -3.45 9.28
C LEU A 70 -13.16 -4.30 8.46
N ASN A 71 -12.96 -3.99 7.18
CA ASN A 71 -12.02 -4.71 6.32
C ASN A 71 -10.56 -4.46 6.76
N VAL A 72 -10.21 -3.23 7.08
CA VAL A 72 -8.87 -2.87 7.59
C VAL A 72 -8.62 -3.57 8.92
N ARG A 73 -9.55 -3.50 9.88
CA ARG A 73 -9.43 -4.21 11.18
C ARG A 73 -9.24 -5.71 10.98
N ARG A 74 -10.00 -6.34 10.08
CA ARG A 74 -9.86 -7.77 9.77
C ARG A 74 -8.49 -8.10 9.20
N ALA A 75 -8.03 -7.35 8.20
CA ALA A 75 -6.73 -7.57 7.58
C ALA A 75 -5.59 -7.35 8.58
N PHE A 76 -5.66 -6.31 9.41
CA PHE A 76 -4.67 -6.03 10.45
C PHE A 76 -4.58 -7.15 11.48
N HIS A 77 -5.71 -7.60 12.05
CA HIS A 77 -5.68 -8.70 13.02
C HIS A 77 -5.14 -9.99 12.40
N HIS A 78 -5.43 -10.24 11.11
CA HIS A 78 -4.89 -11.38 10.40
C HIS A 78 -3.38 -11.28 10.18
N ALA A 79 -2.88 -10.09 9.80
CA ALA A 79 -1.46 -9.82 9.68
C ALA A 79 -0.73 -9.98 11.03
N LYS A 80 -1.32 -9.46 12.11
CA LYS A 80 -0.79 -9.60 13.48
C LYS A 80 -0.72 -11.07 13.92
N LYS A 81 -1.74 -11.88 13.63
CA LYS A 81 -1.70 -13.34 13.89
C LYS A 81 -0.57 -14.06 13.14
N ARG A 82 -0.12 -13.52 12.02
CA ARG A 82 1.02 -14.01 11.23
C ARG A 82 2.38 -13.42 11.68
N GLY A 83 2.38 -12.62 12.75
CA GLY A 83 3.58 -12.04 13.35
C GLY A 83 4.25 -10.98 12.48
N CYS A 84 3.49 -10.07 11.86
CA CYS A 84 4.07 -8.90 11.22
C CYS A 84 4.56 -7.87 12.24
N ASP A 85 5.67 -7.19 11.94
CA ASP A 85 6.10 -5.98 12.63
C ASP A 85 5.38 -4.74 12.05
N VAL A 86 5.09 -4.77 10.74
CA VAL A 86 4.45 -3.70 9.99
C VAL A 86 3.39 -4.29 9.05
N PHE A 87 2.18 -3.76 9.13
CA PHE A 87 1.09 -4.05 8.18
C PHE A 87 1.00 -2.89 7.18
N VAL A 88 1.16 -3.19 5.89
CA VAL A 88 1.18 -2.20 4.82
C VAL A 88 0.03 -2.46 3.88
N PHE A 89 -0.71 -1.43 3.49
CA PHE A 89 -1.77 -1.57 2.52
C PHE A 89 -2.05 -0.31 1.70
N THR A 90 -2.72 -0.50 0.57
CA THR A 90 -3.39 0.55 -0.19
C THR A 90 -4.80 0.12 -0.55
N ARG A 91 -5.70 1.09 -0.68
CA ARG A 91 -7.07 0.94 -1.18
C ARG A 91 -7.33 2.00 -2.25
N ASP A 92 -7.98 1.63 -3.34
CA ASP A 92 -8.44 2.62 -4.30
C ASP A 92 -9.72 3.31 -3.82
N ARG A 93 -9.84 4.61 -4.10
CA ARG A 93 -11.12 5.31 -3.95
C ARG A 93 -12.12 4.85 -5.01
N ASP A 94 -11.66 4.51 -6.21
CA ASP A 94 -12.42 4.24 -7.43
C ASP A 94 -13.22 5.44 -7.97
N LYS A 95 -14.13 6.02 -7.17
CA LYS A 95 -15.08 7.05 -7.60
C LYS A 95 -15.39 8.04 -6.47
N PRO A 96 -15.77 9.30 -6.78
CA PRO A 96 -16.11 10.31 -5.77
C PRO A 96 -17.17 9.87 -4.74
N LYS A 97 -18.14 9.03 -5.14
CA LYS A 97 -19.17 8.49 -4.22
C LYS A 97 -18.61 7.61 -3.09
N PHE A 98 -17.37 7.15 -3.22
CA PHE A 98 -16.66 6.37 -2.22
C PHE A 98 -15.66 7.21 -1.41
N ALA A 99 -15.79 8.54 -1.42
CA ALA A 99 -14.93 9.43 -0.63
C ALA A 99 -14.93 9.09 0.88
N HIS A 100 -16.04 8.57 1.42
CA HIS A 100 -16.14 8.11 2.80
C HIS A 100 -15.13 7.00 3.15
N ARG A 101 -14.59 6.27 2.17
CA ARG A 101 -13.57 5.23 2.41
C ARG A 101 -12.31 5.79 3.07
N ASP A 102 -11.89 6.99 2.71
CA ASP A 102 -10.69 7.61 3.32
C ASP A 102 -10.92 7.84 4.81
N GLU A 103 -12.08 8.39 5.19
CA GLU A 103 -12.44 8.60 6.59
C GLU A 103 -12.57 7.28 7.35
N ASP A 104 -13.21 6.26 6.77
CA ASP A 104 -13.34 4.92 7.36
C ASP A 104 -11.96 4.27 7.62
N ILE A 105 -11.05 4.41 6.66
CA ILE A 105 -9.68 3.87 6.75
C ILE A 105 -8.88 4.63 7.80
N GLU A 106 -8.97 5.96 7.84
CA GLU A 106 -8.28 6.78 8.81
C GLU A 106 -8.77 6.52 10.25
N ARG A 107 -10.08 6.32 10.46
CA ARG A 107 -10.60 5.89 11.76
C ARG A 107 -10.05 4.53 12.18
N ALA A 108 -10.09 3.54 11.29
CA ALA A 108 -9.52 2.23 11.59
C ALA A 108 -8.03 2.29 11.93
N ILE A 109 -7.23 3.08 11.19
CA ILE A 109 -5.79 3.25 11.48
C ILE A 109 -5.60 3.87 12.87
N ALA A 110 -6.39 4.89 13.21
CA ALA A 110 -6.29 5.57 14.51
C ALA A 110 -6.63 4.63 15.67
N GLU A 111 -7.68 3.82 15.55
CA GLU A 111 -8.12 2.89 16.59
C GLU A 111 -7.16 1.72 16.80
N LEU A 112 -6.56 1.22 15.71
CA LEU A 112 -5.59 0.12 15.75
C LEU A 112 -4.18 0.59 16.14
N SER A 113 -3.96 1.91 16.25
CA SER A 113 -2.66 2.47 16.61
C SER A 113 -2.23 1.98 17.99
N GLY A 114 -1.00 1.49 18.10
CA GLY A 114 -0.46 0.94 19.35
C GLY A 114 -0.77 -0.54 19.61
N GLU A 115 -1.52 -1.23 18.73
CA GLU A 115 -1.86 -2.65 18.90
C GLU A 115 -0.71 -3.64 18.57
N GLY A 116 0.55 -3.20 18.59
CA GLY A 116 1.75 -4.04 18.51
C GLY A 116 2.38 -4.19 17.12
N ALA A 117 1.67 -3.85 16.04
CA ALA A 117 2.25 -3.72 14.70
C ALA A 117 2.02 -2.30 14.18
N ALA A 118 3.02 -1.73 13.49
CA ALA A 118 2.86 -0.43 12.84
C ALA A 118 1.98 -0.57 11.59
N ILE A 119 1.24 0.48 11.25
CA ILE A 119 0.33 0.48 10.10
C ILE A 119 0.76 1.53 9.08
N VAL A 120 1.00 1.09 7.85
CA VAL A 120 1.25 1.96 6.70
C VAL A 120 0.08 1.78 5.74
N GLY A 121 -0.96 2.59 5.93
CA GLY A 121 -2.21 2.48 5.21
C GLY A 121 -2.65 3.81 4.62
N GLY A 122 -3.48 3.76 3.59
CA GLY A 122 -4.09 4.94 2.98
C GLY A 122 -4.88 4.61 1.72
N VAL A 123 -5.51 5.63 1.17
CA VAL A 123 -6.27 5.54 -0.08
C VAL A 123 -5.46 6.12 -1.22
N ALA A 124 -5.30 5.37 -2.32
CA ALA A 124 -4.90 5.95 -3.58
C ALA A 124 -6.10 6.68 -4.20
N ILE A 125 -6.01 8.01 -4.26
CA ILE A 125 -7.13 8.84 -4.68
C ILE A 125 -7.35 8.68 -6.19
N GLU A 126 -8.58 8.33 -6.55
CA GLU A 126 -8.99 7.66 -7.80
C GLU A 126 -8.45 6.23 -7.90
N LYS A 127 -7.15 6.06 -8.18
CA LYS A 127 -6.51 4.74 -8.37
C LYS A 127 -5.03 4.75 -7.98
N LEU A 128 -4.40 3.59 -7.87
CA LEU A 128 -2.96 3.42 -7.75
C LEU A 128 -2.16 4.21 -8.82
N GLU A 129 -2.65 4.25 -10.06
CA GLU A 129 -2.02 4.99 -11.15
C GLU A 129 -1.88 6.48 -10.84
N SER A 130 -2.80 7.07 -10.07
CA SER A 130 -2.69 8.47 -9.64
C SER A 130 -1.46 8.72 -8.76
N TRP A 131 -1.03 7.73 -7.98
CA TRP A 131 0.23 7.82 -7.24
C TRP A 131 1.43 7.74 -8.17
N LEU A 132 1.40 6.88 -9.19
CA LEU A 132 2.48 6.80 -10.18
C LEU A 132 2.61 8.10 -10.99
N VAL A 133 1.49 8.74 -11.34
CA VAL A 133 1.49 10.08 -11.95
C VAL A 133 2.12 11.11 -11.00
N ALA A 134 1.85 11.05 -9.69
CA ALA A 134 2.53 11.91 -8.72
C ALA A 134 4.04 11.61 -8.65
N VAL A 135 4.46 10.35 -8.71
CA VAL A 135 5.87 9.94 -8.78
C VAL A 135 6.54 10.53 -10.03
N ALA A 136 5.80 10.70 -11.13
CA ALA A 136 6.27 11.40 -12.32
C ALA A 136 6.49 12.92 -12.12
N GLY A 137 6.16 13.47 -10.94
CA GLY A 137 6.26 14.89 -10.63
C GLY A 137 5.10 15.73 -11.16
N ILE A 138 3.97 15.11 -11.52
CA ILE A 138 2.84 15.79 -12.17
C ILE A 138 1.80 16.21 -11.11
N PRO A 139 1.55 17.52 -10.93
CA PRO A 139 0.52 18.02 -10.03
C PRO A 139 -0.89 17.60 -10.47
N GLY A 140 -1.85 17.63 -9.55
CA GLY A 140 -3.25 17.34 -9.82
C GLY A 140 -3.54 15.86 -10.10
N SER A 141 -2.60 14.95 -9.78
CA SER A 141 -2.76 13.52 -10.05
C SER A 141 -3.96 12.90 -9.32
N GLU A 142 -4.30 13.38 -8.12
CA GLU A 142 -5.41 12.88 -7.28
C GLU A 142 -6.80 13.31 -7.79
N VAL A 143 -6.87 14.24 -8.75
CA VAL A 143 -8.11 14.65 -9.42
C VAL A 143 -8.11 14.29 -10.91
N MET A 144 -7.06 13.60 -11.37
CA MET A 144 -6.92 13.18 -12.74
C MET A 144 -7.91 12.06 -13.06
N ARG A 145 -8.71 12.25 -14.12
CA ARG A 145 -9.75 11.29 -14.50
C ARG A 145 -9.19 10.00 -15.09
N ARG A 146 -8.07 10.09 -15.81
CA ARG A 146 -7.46 8.99 -16.58
C ARG A 146 -5.94 8.92 -16.36
N PRO A 147 -5.49 8.68 -15.11
CA PRO A 147 -4.07 8.57 -14.82
C PRO A 147 -3.38 7.45 -15.62
N GLU A 148 -4.12 6.42 -16.00
CA GLU A 148 -3.59 5.35 -16.86
C GLU A 148 -3.14 5.83 -18.26
N GLU A 149 -3.78 6.85 -18.84
CA GLU A 149 -3.38 7.39 -20.14
C GLU A 149 -2.11 8.22 -20.05
N GLU A 150 -1.96 8.99 -18.97
CA GLU A 150 -0.74 9.76 -18.69
C GLU A 150 0.46 8.84 -18.48
N LEU A 151 0.27 7.72 -17.78
CA LEU A 151 1.28 6.69 -17.61
C LEU A 151 1.60 5.97 -18.92
N ALA A 152 0.59 5.63 -19.72
CA ALA A 152 0.79 5.00 -21.02
C ALA A 152 1.60 5.89 -21.98
N ALA A 153 1.37 7.21 -21.96
CA ALA A 153 2.16 8.19 -22.70
C ALA A 153 3.65 8.22 -22.26
N ARG A 154 3.97 7.61 -21.12
CA ARG A 154 5.33 7.44 -20.57
C ARG A 154 5.86 6.02 -20.71
N GLY A 155 5.17 5.16 -21.46
CA GLY A 155 5.55 3.77 -21.66
C GLY A 155 5.21 2.86 -20.48
N VAL A 156 4.36 3.30 -19.55
CA VAL A 156 3.91 2.48 -18.40
C VAL A 156 2.48 2.00 -18.65
N GLY A 157 2.33 0.74 -19.02
CA GLY A 157 1.02 0.13 -19.28
C GLY A 157 0.27 -0.23 -18.00
N GLU A 158 -1.05 -0.04 -17.98
CA GLU A 158 -1.94 -0.31 -16.83
C GLU A 158 -1.85 -1.76 -16.28
N LYS A 159 -1.49 -2.73 -17.14
CA LYS A 159 -1.37 -4.15 -16.78
C LYS A 159 0.07 -4.65 -16.69
N ASP A 160 1.04 -3.74 -16.82
CA ASP A 160 2.47 -4.07 -16.76
C ASP A 160 3.04 -3.67 -15.39
N THR A 161 2.83 -4.55 -14.40
CA THR A 161 3.35 -4.37 -13.03
C THR A 161 4.87 -4.14 -13.03
N ALA A 162 5.62 -4.83 -13.89
CA ALA A 162 7.07 -4.70 -13.93
C ALA A 162 7.49 -3.31 -14.47
N ALA A 163 6.79 -2.78 -15.47
CA ALA A 163 6.99 -1.41 -15.91
C ALA A 163 6.65 -0.38 -14.82
N MET A 164 5.56 -0.58 -14.07
CA MET A 164 5.20 0.31 -12.96
C MET A 164 6.25 0.30 -11.84
N VAL A 165 6.78 -0.86 -11.48
CA VAL A 165 7.86 -1.00 -10.48
C VAL A 165 9.11 -0.28 -10.95
N ARG A 166 9.61 -0.57 -12.16
CA ARG A 166 10.79 0.11 -12.73
C ARG A 166 10.58 1.61 -12.76
N PHE A 167 9.38 2.07 -13.12
CA PHE A 167 9.05 3.48 -13.14
C PHE A 167 9.22 4.15 -11.77
N VAL A 168 8.77 3.50 -10.69
CA VAL A 168 8.98 3.99 -9.31
C VAL A 168 10.47 4.01 -8.96
N GLU A 169 11.19 2.95 -9.29
CA GLU A 169 12.62 2.80 -8.97
C GLU A 169 13.49 3.84 -9.68
N GLU A 170 13.24 4.10 -10.95
CA GLU A 170 13.98 5.06 -11.78
C GLU A 170 13.67 6.52 -11.43
N ARG A 171 12.40 6.84 -11.14
CA ARG A 171 11.98 8.21 -10.84
C ARG A 171 12.29 8.61 -9.41
N GLY A 172 12.17 7.66 -8.48
CA GLY A 172 12.26 7.92 -7.04
C GLY A 172 11.21 8.92 -6.55
N LEU A 173 11.43 9.46 -5.35
CA LEU A 173 10.41 10.26 -4.64
C LEU A 173 10.78 11.75 -4.48
N ARG A 174 11.86 12.22 -5.12
CA ARG A 174 12.40 13.58 -4.90
C ARG A 174 11.50 14.68 -5.46
N SER A 175 10.79 14.41 -6.54
CA SER A 175 9.98 15.40 -7.27
C SER A 175 8.48 15.30 -6.97
N LEU A 176 8.08 14.70 -5.84
CA LEU A 176 6.66 14.56 -5.53
C LEU A 176 5.96 15.93 -5.47
N PRO A 177 4.84 16.13 -6.17
CA PRO A 177 4.04 17.35 -6.07
C PRO A 177 3.53 17.59 -4.65
N ALA A 178 3.41 18.84 -4.22
CA ALA A 178 2.91 19.18 -2.88
C ALA A 178 1.44 18.76 -2.66
N ASP A 179 0.68 18.67 -3.74
CA ASP A 179 -0.74 18.30 -3.75
C ASP A 179 -1.00 16.78 -3.84
N ALA A 180 0.05 15.94 -3.96
CA ALA A 180 -0.05 14.48 -3.84
C ALA A 180 -0.22 14.04 -2.37
N ARG A 181 -1.27 14.54 -1.71
CA ARG A 181 -1.48 14.47 -0.26
C ARG A 181 -1.61 13.04 0.26
N SER A 182 -2.33 12.18 -0.46
CA SER A 182 -2.55 10.78 -0.08
C SER A 182 -1.26 9.97 -0.12
N LEU A 183 -0.49 10.08 -1.23
CA LEU A 183 0.79 9.40 -1.36
C LEU A 183 1.80 9.91 -0.31
N ARG A 184 1.90 11.23 -0.13
CA ARG A 184 2.80 11.81 0.88
C ARG A 184 2.49 11.35 2.29
N ARG A 185 1.21 11.30 2.66
CA ARG A 185 0.77 10.79 3.97
C ARG A 185 1.12 9.31 4.15
N TRP A 186 0.93 8.52 3.10
CA TRP A 186 1.29 7.10 3.09
C TRP A 186 2.81 6.90 3.25
N LEU A 187 3.62 7.67 2.52
CA LEU A 187 5.08 7.63 2.60
C LEU A 187 5.61 8.09 3.96
N ASP A 188 5.03 9.12 4.57
CA ASP A 188 5.39 9.55 5.93
C ASP A 188 5.12 8.44 6.96
N ARG A 189 4.01 7.71 6.85
CA ARG A 189 3.74 6.51 7.66
C ARG A 189 4.79 5.42 7.43
N ALA A 190 5.14 5.17 6.17
CA ALA A 190 6.17 4.19 5.80
C ALA A 190 7.52 4.53 6.44
N SER A 191 7.96 5.78 6.34
CA SER A 191 9.21 6.27 6.93
C SER A 191 9.24 6.05 8.44
N ARG A 192 8.17 6.45 9.15
CA ARG A 192 8.07 6.26 10.60
C ARG A 192 8.07 4.80 11.00
N ALA A 193 7.36 3.94 10.27
CA ALA A 193 7.23 2.53 10.60
C ALA A 193 8.53 1.74 10.36
N LEU A 194 9.25 2.05 9.27
CA LEU A 194 10.44 1.29 8.85
C LEU A 194 11.72 1.84 9.46
N LEU A 195 11.94 3.16 9.47
CA LEU A 195 13.21 3.74 9.94
C LEU A 195 13.36 3.62 11.47
N THR A 196 12.31 3.95 12.22
CA THR A 196 12.33 3.87 13.71
C THR A 196 12.60 2.45 14.20
N LYS A 197 12.04 1.44 13.52
CA LYS A 197 12.19 0.04 13.91
C LYS A 197 13.56 -0.55 13.53
N THR A 198 14.25 0.04 12.56
CA THR A 198 15.63 -0.32 12.23
C THR A 198 16.57 0.14 13.32
N GLU A 199 16.41 1.37 13.82
CA GLU A 199 17.24 1.93 14.89
C GLU A 199 17.12 1.16 16.22
N THR A 200 15.92 0.68 16.56
CA THR A 200 15.69 -0.04 17.84
C THR A 200 16.23 -1.48 17.86
N LYS A 201 16.67 -2.03 16.72
CA LYS A 201 17.17 -3.42 16.60
C LYS A 201 18.70 -3.52 16.48
N THR A 202 19.42 -2.41 16.65
CA THR A 202 20.89 -2.35 16.71
C THR A 202 21.36 -2.36 18.16
#